data_AF-A0A0S6U183-F1
#
_entry.id   AF-A0A0S6U183-F1
#
_cell.length_a   1.000
_cell.length_b   1.000
_cell.length_c   1.000
_cell.angle_alpha   90.00
_cell.angle_beta   90.00
_cell.angle_gamma   90.00
#
_symmetry.space_group_name_H-M   'P 1'
#
loop_
_entity.id
_entity.type
_entity.pdbx_description
1 polymer ?
#
loop_
_entity_poly.entity_id
_entity_poly.type
_entity_poly.pdbx_seq_one_letter_code
_entity_poly.pdbx_strand_id
1 'polypeptide(L)'
;MEVFIIAYVKTNWIDGFTALNADNLNKMEQGISNNGIQVDDVKGQLESYVLKSSFSQTLTTKGYTMLPNGFLLQWGETGVVQDKGTLNITFSTPFPNAVFHIVATNLGSGAGNYGTLTISNRSKTGFTIGRYNGAANSGACSYLAVGW
;
A
#
# COMPACT_ATOMS: atom_id res chain seq x y z
N MET A 1 -67.74 48.92 40.78
CA MET A 1 -67.14 48.35 39.56
C MET A 1 -65.81 49.05 39.36
N GLU A 2 -64.72 48.39 39.70
CA GLU A 2 -63.45 48.43 38.96
C GLU A 2 -62.64 47.22 39.43
N VAL A 3 -62.16 46.44 38.47
CA VAL A 3 -61.43 45.19 38.67
C VAL A 3 -59.99 45.49 38.27
N PHE A 4 -59.07 45.50 39.24
CA PHE A 4 -57.64 45.51 38.95
C PHE A 4 -57.14 44.06 38.91
N ILE A 5 -57.11 43.48 37.70
CA ILE A 5 -56.35 42.24 37.46
C ILE A 5 -54.90 42.64 37.19
N ILE A 6 -54.02 42.37 38.15
CA ILE A 6 -52.57 42.39 37.90
C ILE A 6 -52.28 41.11 37.11
N ALA A 7 -52.13 41.23 35.79
CA ALA A 7 -51.70 40.13 34.95
C ALA A 7 -50.21 39.85 35.23
N TYR A 8 -49.91 38.84 36.06
CA TYR A 8 -48.61 38.21 36.02
C TYR A 8 -48.51 37.42 34.72
N VAL A 9 -47.79 37.93 33.71
CA VAL A 9 -47.34 37.09 32.60
C VAL A 9 -46.24 36.21 33.17
N LYS A 10 -46.60 35.00 33.55
CA LYS A 10 -45.62 33.94 33.80
C LYS A 10 -44.87 33.77 32.48
N THR A 11 -43.65 34.28 32.39
CA THR A 11 -42.76 33.89 31.30
C THR A 11 -42.45 32.43 31.56
N ASN A 12 -43.30 31.55 31.05
CA ASN A 12 -43.01 30.13 30.93
C ASN A 12 -41.92 30.01 29.84
N TRP A 13 -40.73 30.50 30.17
CA TRP A 13 -39.51 29.98 29.57
C TRP A 13 -39.46 28.53 30.04
N ILE A 14 -39.95 27.68 29.15
CA ILE A 14 -39.89 26.22 29.11
C ILE A 14 -39.04 25.63 30.26
N ASP A 15 -39.75 25.03 31.21
CA ASP A 15 -39.21 24.21 32.29
C ASP A 15 -38.47 23.01 31.66
N GLY A 16 -37.13 23.05 31.69
CA GLY A 16 -36.31 21.94 31.19
C GLY A 16 -34.93 22.27 30.60
N PHE A 17 -34.55 23.54 30.43
CA PHE A 17 -33.19 23.86 29.96
C PHE A 17 -32.28 24.27 31.12
N THR A 18 -31.27 23.45 31.43
CA THR A 18 -30.09 23.91 32.16
C THR A 18 -29.44 25.02 31.33
N ALA A 19 -29.37 26.23 31.89
CA ALA A 19 -28.68 27.34 31.23
C ALA A 19 -27.24 26.93 30.90
N LEU A 20 -26.76 27.29 29.71
CA LEU A 20 -25.33 27.20 29.37
C LEU A 20 -24.57 28.11 30.34
N ASN A 21 -24.05 27.55 31.43
CA ASN A 21 -23.20 28.25 32.38
C ASN A 21 -21.72 28.01 32.00
N ALA A 22 -20.81 28.86 32.49
CA ALA A 22 -19.39 28.78 32.14
C ALA A 22 -18.79 27.39 32.42
N ASP A 23 -19.28 26.71 33.47
CA ASP A 23 -18.85 25.36 33.82
C ASP A 23 -19.34 24.32 32.83
N ASN A 24 -20.56 24.43 32.33
CA ASN A 24 -21.15 23.54 31.33
C ASN A 24 -20.59 23.83 29.94
N LEU A 25 -20.27 25.09 29.62
CA LEU A 25 -19.53 25.49 28.42
C LEU A 25 -18.10 24.94 28.45
N ASN A 26 -17.39 25.07 29.57
CA ASN A 26 -16.06 24.48 29.74
C ASN A 26 -16.15 22.95 29.71
N LYS A 27 -17.15 22.31 30.32
CA LYS A 27 -17.38 20.86 30.19
C LYS A 27 -17.72 20.43 28.77
N MET A 28 -18.33 21.29 27.96
CA MET A 28 -18.57 21.03 26.53
C MET A 28 -17.29 21.22 25.71
N GLU A 29 -16.47 22.24 26.00
CA GLU A 29 -15.14 22.43 25.38
C GLU A 29 -14.17 21.31 25.76
N GLN A 30 -14.15 20.92 27.04
CA GLN A 30 -13.43 19.76 27.57
C GLN A 30 -14.02 18.46 27.05
N GLY A 31 -15.35 18.38 26.85
CA GLY A 31 -16.04 17.24 26.27
C GLY A 31 -15.75 17.07 24.78
N ILE A 32 -15.58 18.16 24.03
CA ILE A 32 -15.16 18.17 22.62
C ILE A 32 -13.67 17.81 22.51
N SER A 33 -12.83 18.17 23.49
CA SER A 33 -11.44 17.74 23.56
C SER A 33 -11.26 16.31 24.12
N ASN A 34 -12.19 15.81 24.95
CA ASN A 34 -12.17 14.45 25.51
C ASN A 34 -12.89 13.41 24.64
N ASN A 35 -13.97 13.76 23.92
CA ASN A 35 -14.58 12.94 22.86
C ASN A 35 -13.95 13.22 21.49
N GLY A 36 -13.05 14.19 21.40
CA GLY A 36 -12.06 14.30 20.36
C GLY A 36 -10.99 13.24 20.62
N ILE A 37 -11.14 12.06 20.01
CA ILE A 37 -9.94 11.36 19.55
C ILE A 37 -9.17 12.42 18.77
N GLN A 38 -8.02 12.90 19.27
CA GLN A 38 -7.30 14.07 18.75
C GLN A 38 -7.44 14.09 17.23
N VAL A 39 -8.27 14.99 16.69
CA VAL A 39 -8.70 14.91 15.28
C VAL A 39 -7.47 14.99 14.36
N ASP A 40 -6.42 15.63 14.83
CA ASP A 40 -5.13 15.73 14.16
C ASP A 40 -4.29 14.44 14.28
N ASP A 41 -4.36 13.70 15.41
CA ASP A 41 -3.78 12.34 15.50
C ASP A 41 -4.56 11.33 14.65
N VAL A 42 -5.90 11.43 14.58
CA VAL A 42 -6.71 10.57 13.71
C VAL A 42 -6.43 10.85 12.25
N LYS A 43 -6.30 12.13 11.86
CA LYS A 43 -5.89 12.50 10.50
C LYS A 43 -4.48 12.01 10.20
N GLY A 44 -3.51 12.22 11.09
CA GLY A 44 -2.13 11.75 10.89
C GLY A 44 -2.04 10.22 10.82
N GLN A 45 -2.80 9.52 11.66
CA GLN A 45 -2.92 8.06 11.59
C GLN A 45 -3.64 7.62 10.31
N LEU A 46 -4.73 8.28 9.92
CA LEU A 46 -5.49 7.98 8.71
C LEU A 46 -4.63 8.21 7.46
N GLU A 47 -3.87 9.30 7.38
CA GLU A 47 -2.94 9.57 6.29
C GLU A 47 -1.86 8.48 6.23
N SER A 48 -1.27 8.08 7.36
CA SER A 48 -0.32 6.95 7.42
C SER A 48 -0.95 5.62 7.00
N TYR A 49 -2.19 5.33 7.42
CA TYR A 49 -2.91 4.10 7.06
C TYR A 49 -3.37 4.09 5.60
N VAL A 50 -3.83 5.21 5.05
CA VAL A 50 -4.21 5.38 3.65
C VAL A 50 -2.98 5.20 2.77
N LEU A 51 -1.83 5.77 3.15
CA LEU A 51 -0.60 5.60 2.38
C LEU A 51 -0.10 4.15 2.41
N LYS A 52 -0.22 3.42 3.52
CA LYS A 52 0.21 2.01 3.59
C LYS A 52 -0.79 1.04 2.96
N SER A 53 -2.10 1.28 3.11
CA SER A 53 -3.16 0.43 2.56
C SER A 53 -3.31 0.58 1.04
N SER A 54 -2.87 1.72 0.49
CA SER A 54 -2.90 1.96 -0.96
C SER A 54 -1.89 1.10 -1.74
N PHE A 55 -0.94 0.44 -1.06
CA PHE A 55 0.01 -0.48 -1.67
C PHE A 55 -0.44 -1.92 -1.47
N SER A 56 -0.77 -2.59 -2.56
CA SER A 56 -0.97 -4.04 -2.54
C SER A 56 0.38 -4.73 -2.70
N GLN A 57 0.76 -5.61 -1.79
CA GLN A 57 2.09 -6.23 -1.81
C GLN A 57 2.09 -7.66 -1.29
N THR A 58 3.07 -8.44 -1.74
CA THR A 58 3.40 -9.76 -1.22
C THR A 58 4.91 -9.83 -1.02
N LEU A 59 5.35 -9.91 0.24
CA LEU A 59 6.76 -9.86 0.63
C LEU A 59 7.33 -11.26 0.85
N THR A 60 7.45 -12.03 -0.23
CA THR A 60 8.11 -13.34 -0.22
C THR A 60 9.30 -13.33 -1.19
N THR A 61 10.02 -14.46 -1.30
CA THR A 61 11.10 -14.63 -2.29
C THR A 61 10.65 -14.35 -3.71
N LYS A 62 9.37 -14.61 -4.04
CA LYS A 62 8.73 -14.23 -5.30
C LYS A 62 7.58 -13.28 -4.98
N GLY A 63 7.90 -12.00 -4.96
CA GLY A 63 7.03 -10.97 -4.41
C GLY A 63 6.71 -9.86 -5.38
N TYR A 64 5.82 -8.97 -4.94
CA TYR A 64 5.48 -7.76 -5.66
C TYR A 64 5.08 -6.62 -4.74
N THR A 65 5.12 -5.41 -5.28
CA THR A 65 4.42 -4.24 -4.74
C THR A 65 3.75 -3.49 -5.88
N MET A 66 2.46 -3.25 -5.73
CA MET A 66 1.65 -2.40 -6.60
C MET A 66 1.59 -1.01 -5.96
N LEU A 67 2.12 -0.03 -6.67
CA LEU A 67 2.08 1.38 -6.29
C LEU A 67 0.65 1.94 -6.54
N PRO A 68 0.21 2.95 -5.78
CA PRO A 68 -1.14 3.52 -5.90
C PRO A 68 -1.46 4.10 -7.29
N ASN A 69 -0.43 4.46 -8.06
CA ASN A 69 -0.58 4.95 -9.44
C ASN A 69 -0.72 3.84 -10.49
N GLY A 70 -0.79 2.57 -10.07
CA GLY A 70 -0.93 1.40 -10.96
C GLY A 70 0.39 0.80 -11.45
N PHE A 71 1.54 1.35 -11.04
CA PHE A 71 2.83 0.73 -11.34
C PHE A 71 3.04 -0.51 -10.49
N LEU A 72 3.49 -1.58 -11.12
CA LEU A 72 3.80 -2.85 -10.48
C LEU A 72 5.31 -3.11 -10.53
N LEU A 73 5.91 -3.40 -9.38
CA LEU A 73 7.25 -3.96 -9.27
C LEU A 73 7.12 -5.40 -8.80
N GLN A 74 7.77 -6.34 -9.48
CA GLN A 74 7.83 -7.75 -9.09
C GLN A 74 9.26 -8.24 -9.04
N TRP A 75 9.58 -9.10 -8.09
CA TRP A 75 10.89 -9.71 -7.96
C TRP A 75 10.76 -11.21 -7.74
N GLY A 76 11.84 -11.94 -8.02
CA GLY A 76 11.85 -13.36 -7.77
C GLY A 76 13.20 -14.01 -8.03
N GLU A 77 13.30 -15.25 -7.59
CA GLU A 77 14.38 -16.15 -7.96
C GLU A 77 13.86 -17.20 -8.95
N THR A 78 14.69 -17.59 -9.90
CA THR A 78 14.39 -18.63 -10.87
C THR A 78 14.79 -20.00 -10.32
N GLY A 79 14.28 -21.06 -10.95
CA GLY A 79 14.94 -22.36 -10.85
C GLY A 79 16.32 -22.33 -11.53
N VAL A 80 16.99 -23.49 -11.55
CA VAL A 80 18.26 -23.65 -12.28
C VAL A 80 18.02 -23.45 -13.78
N VAL A 81 18.60 -22.39 -14.35
CA VAL A 81 18.67 -22.19 -15.80
C VAL A 81 19.90 -22.96 -16.30
N GLN A 82 19.70 -23.92 -17.20
CA GLN A 82 20.81 -24.73 -17.71
C GLN A 82 21.78 -23.90 -18.56
N ASP A 83 23.05 -24.31 -18.63
CA ASP A 83 23.98 -23.74 -19.60
C ASP A 83 23.43 -23.88 -21.03
N LYS A 84 23.54 -22.79 -21.80
CA LYS A 84 22.95 -22.66 -23.15
C LYS A 84 21.46 -22.98 -23.21
N GLY A 85 20.78 -22.89 -22.07
CA GLY A 85 19.38 -23.23 -21.90
C GLY A 85 18.51 -22.01 -21.63
N THR A 86 17.20 -22.24 -21.70
CA THR A 86 16.18 -21.25 -21.39
C THR A 86 15.21 -21.78 -20.34
N LEU A 87 14.66 -20.89 -19.53
CA LEU A 87 13.62 -21.19 -18.55
C LEU A 87 12.49 -20.15 -18.67
N ASN A 88 11.25 -20.62 -18.66
CA ASN A 88 10.08 -19.75 -18.61
C ASN A 88 9.76 -19.39 -17.16
N ILE A 89 9.56 -18.10 -16.92
CA ILE A 89 9.23 -17.55 -15.61
C ILE A 89 7.83 -16.97 -15.66
N THR A 90 6.99 -17.38 -14.72
CA THR A 90 5.65 -16.83 -14.51
C THR A 90 5.66 -15.87 -13.33
N PHE A 91 5.05 -14.71 -13.49
CA PHE A 91 4.85 -13.75 -12.42
C PHE A 91 3.79 -14.25 -11.43
N SER A 92 3.94 -13.90 -10.14
CA SER A 92 2.92 -14.21 -9.12
C SER A 92 1.60 -13.47 -9.37
N THR A 93 1.68 -12.32 -10.02
CA THR A 93 0.52 -11.51 -10.42
C THR A 93 0.74 -11.01 -11.84
N PRO A 94 -0.23 -11.11 -12.76
CA PRO A 94 -0.07 -10.53 -14.09
C PRO A 94 0.08 -9.01 -14.02
N PHE A 95 0.97 -8.45 -14.85
CA PHE A 95 0.96 -7.02 -15.13
C PHE A 95 -0.35 -6.65 -15.83
N PRO A 96 -1.07 -5.59 -15.40
CA PRO A 96 -2.36 -5.25 -15.98
C PRO A 96 -2.30 -4.96 -17.49
N ASN A 97 -1.27 -4.24 -17.96
CA ASN A 97 -1.11 -3.80 -19.35
C ASN A 97 0.17 -4.28 -20.03
N ALA A 98 1.35 -4.02 -19.44
CA ALA A 98 2.64 -4.28 -20.08
C ALA A 98 3.79 -4.35 -19.08
N VAL A 99 4.84 -5.08 -19.49
CA VAL A 99 6.14 -5.10 -18.80
C VAL A 99 7.10 -4.20 -19.58
N PHE A 100 7.61 -3.16 -18.93
CA PHE A 100 8.54 -2.21 -19.54
C PHE A 100 9.97 -2.74 -19.52
N HIS A 101 10.36 -3.29 -18.39
CA HIS A 101 11.73 -3.67 -18.15
C HIS A 101 11.85 -4.85 -17.20
N ILE A 102 12.86 -5.67 -17.44
CA ILE A 102 13.22 -6.81 -16.61
C ILE A 102 14.73 -6.84 -16.54
N VAL A 103 15.28 -6.79 -15.32
CA VAL A 103 16.70 -7.01 -15.05
C VAL A 103 16.82 -8.37 -14.37
N ALA A 104 17.78 -9.18 -14.82
CA ALA A 104 18.11 -10.44 -14.16
C ALA A 104 19.61 -10.54 -13.91
N THR A 105 19.97 -11.16 -12.80
CA THR A 105 21.34 -11.35 -12.36
C THR A 105 21.58 -12.80 -11.95
N ASN A 106 22.81 -13.28 -12.16
CA ASN A 106 23.20 -14.61 -11.69
C ASN A 106 23.19 -14.63 -10.14
N LEU A 107 22.68 -15.71 -9.54
CA LEU A 107 22.64 -15.89 -8.08
C LEU A 107 23.75 -16.83 -7.57
N GLY A 108 24.51 -17.45 -8.48
CA GLY A 108 25.57 -18.39 -8.14
C GLY A 108 26.81 -17.75 -7.52
N SER A 109 27.47 -18.47 -6.61
CA SER A 109 28.77 -18.13 -6.05
C SER A 109 29.86 -19.05 -6.62
N GLY A 110 31.06 -18.52 -6.86
CA GLY A 110 32.21 -19.27 -7.36
C GLY A 110 32.77 -18.77 -8.70
N ALA A 111 34.07 -19.03 -8.91
CA ALA A 111 34.77 -18.68 -10.14
C ALA A 111 34.12 -19.39 -11.34
N GLY A 112 33.73 -18.62 -12.37
CA GLY A 112 33.08 -19.13 -13.57
C GLY A 112 31.59 -18.82 -13.70
N ASN A 113 30.95 -18.17 -12.72
CA ASN A 113 29.56 -17.69 -12.83
C ASN A 113 29.43 -16.40 -13.66
N TYR A 114 30.13 -16.33 -14.79
CA TYR A 114 30.19 -15.16 -15.69
C TYR A 114 29.35 -15.38 -16.96
N GLY A 115 28.18 -15.99 -16.82
CA GLY A 115 27.30 -16.27 -17.95
C GLY A 115 26.49 -15.04 -18.35
N THR A 116 26.38 -14.80 -19.66
CA THR A 116 25.46 -13.78 -20.19
C THR A 116 24.02 -14.25 -19.97
N LEU A 117 23.21 -13.40 -19.36
CA LEU A 117 21.77 -13.63 -19.23
C LEU A 117 21.04 -12.84 -20.31
N THR A 118 20.05 -13.48 -20.92
CA THR A 118 19.17 -12.86 -21.92
C THR A 118 17.74 -12.92 -21.44
N ILE A 119 16.98 -11.86 -21.68
CA ILE A 119 15.54 -11.82 -21.44
C ILE A 119 14.83 -11.75 -22.80
N SER A 120 13.89 -12.65 -23.03
CA SER A 120 13.08 -12.71 -24.24
C SER A 120 11.62 -13.04 -23.93
N ASN A 121 10.75 -12.97 -24.95
CA ASN A 121 9.34 -13.35 -24.87
C ASN A 121 8.58 -12.72 -23.67
N ARG A 122 8.78 -11.41 -23.44
CA ARG A 122 8.10 -10.70 -22.36
C ARG A 122 6.61 -10.59 -22.63
N SER A 123 5.81 -10.93 -21.65
CA SER A 123 4.36 -10.79 -21.68
C SER A 123 3.86 -10.29 -20.31
N LYS A 124 2.56 -10.03 -20.22
CA LYS A 124 1.90 -9.64 -18.96
C LYS A 124 2.04 -10.69 -17.85
N THR A 125 2.19 -11.95 -18.21
CA THR A 125 2.16 -13.08 -17.27
C THR A 125 3.53 -13.69 -17.00
N GLY A 126 4.55 -13.34 -17.80
CA GLY A 126 5.86 -13.91 -17.64
C GLY A 126 6.87 -13.47 -18.69
N PHE A 127 8.02 -14.15 -18.68
CA PHE A 127 9.10 -13.95 -19.64
C PHE A 127 9.95 -15.22 -19.74
N THR A 128 10.82 -15.28 -20.75
CA THR A 128 11.83 -16.32 -20.87
C THR A 128 13.19 -15.75 -20.48
N ILE A 129 13.88 -16.43 -19.56
CA ILE A 129 15.28 -16.18 -19.26
C ILE A 129 16.14 -17.20 -19.99
N GLY A 130 17.20 -16.75 -20.65
CA GLY A 130 18.20 -17.59 -21.28
C GLY A 130 19.57 -17.35 -20.66
N ARG A 131 20.42 -18.39 -20.68
CA ARG A 131 21.84 -18.27 -20.32
C ARG A 131 22.69 -18.68 -21.52
N TYR A 132 23.64 -17.83 -21.91
CA TYR A 132 24.55 -18.07 -23.03
C TYR A 132 26.03 -17.80 -22.64
N ASN A 133 26.87 -18.86 -22.75
CA ASN A 133 28.36 -19.04 -22.79
C ASN A 133 29.29 -18.04 -22.05
N GLY A 134 30.36 -18.43 -21.33
CA GLY A 134 31.49 -19.28 -21.78
C GLY A 134 32.16 -20.16 -20.72
N ALA A 135 31.43 -20.60 -19.69
CA ALA A 135 31.84 -21.69 -18.81
C ALA A 135 30.58 -22.50 -18.47
N ALA A 136 30.66 -23.83 -18.54
CA ALA A 136 29.52 -24.75 -18.43
C ALA A 136 28.85 -24.70 -17.04
N ASN A 137 28.06 -23.65 -16.77
CA ASN A 137 27.52 -23.38 -15.45
C ASN A 137 26.00 -23.15 -15.51
N SER A 138 25.27 -24.16 -15.08
CA SER A 138 23.85 -24.10 -14.77
C SER A 138 23.67 -23.50 -13.38
N GLY A 139 22.70 -22.60 -13.20
CA GLY A 139 22.50 -21.93 -11.91
C GLY A 139 21.20 -21.13 -11.83
N ALA A 140 20.81 -20.79 -10.61
CA ALA A 140 19.68 -19.90 -10.37
C ALA A 140 20.03 -18.43 -10.71
N CYS A 141 18.99 -17.65 -10.98
CA CYS A 141 19.08 -16.22 -11.22
C CYS A 141 18.06 -15.50 -10.34
N SER A 142 18.31 -14.24 -10.02
CA SER A 142 17.30 -13.33 -9.49
C SER A 142 16.83 -12.38 -10.58
N TYR A 143 15.61 -11.86 -10.45
CA TYR A 143 15.06 -10.86 -11.36
C TYR A 143 14.26 -9.78 -10.63
N LEU A 144 14.21 -8.62 -11.27
CA LEU A 144 13.32 -7.51 -10.96
C LEU A 144 12.62 -7.09 -12.26
N ALA A 145 11.30 -7.05 -12.25
CA ALA A 145 10.45 -6.64 -13.35
C ALA A 145 9.61 -5.42 -12.96
N VAL A 146 9.39 -4.51 -13.91
CA VAL A 146 8.58 -3.30 -13.73
C VAL A 146 7.65 -3.08 -14.93
N GLY A 147 6.46 -2.60 -14.63
CA GLY A 147 5.37 -2.43 -15.59
C GLY A 147 4.13 -1.86 -14.93
N TRP A 148 3.00 -1.95 -15.64
CA TRP A 148 1.67 -1.56 -15.20
C TRP A 148 0.61 -2.30 -16.00
#